data_AF-A0A9C8HT53-F1
#
_entry.id   AF-A0A9C8HT53-F1
#
_cell.length_a   1.000
_cell.length_b   1.000
_cell.length_c   1.000
_cell.angle_alpha   90.00
_cell.angle_beta   90.00
_cell.angle_gamma   90.00
#
_symmetry.space_group_name_H-M   'P 1'
#
loop_
_entity.id
_entity.type
_entity.pdbx_description
1 polymer ?
#
loop_
_entity_poly.entity_id
_entity_poly.type
_entity_poly.pdbx_seq_one_letter_code
_entity_poly.pdbx_strand_id
1 'polypeptide(L)'
;MRVRFAPSPTGYLHIGGVRTALYNYLFARKNGGEFLLRIEDTDRERSTQESLDQILEAMEWLGLEHDGELTYQSRRLDIYRTLAEQLVAEGKAYYCDCSREELESRKKKLESQGVFVGYDGRCRERGLKKNDSSQMVIRLKVDDGIDLSYTDLIRGEIHFDSKEIEDFIIIRSDGFPTYNFAVVADDHAMGVTHVLRGDDHIINTPKQLALYRALGYDLPQFGHFSMILGSDKSRLSKRHGATSVSEYRESGYLPSALLNYLAKLGWGHGDQELFTKEDLIEAFSLAGVNKAPAVFSPDKLLWVNQEHIKMLPYEEIRPYWEPFLKERGIDPDRRSSEWFAHAVDTLRGRVKTLDEMAEKLRCYFTEIKEWQDKDVQKAMKKSSPEIVHGYAEAIEKIEDFTVSALESHMKAYCEAHELNMGSLAQPLRLAVTGSTVSPGIHDVLALTGKEETLKRIRTFLDYIGS
;
A
#
# COMPACT_ATOMS: atom_id res chain seq x y z
N MET A 1 -13.26 13.34 -17.25
CA MET A 1 -11.86 12.84 -17.27
C MET A 1 -11.85 11.41 -16.76
N ARG A 2 -11.08 10.51 -17.37
CA ARG A 2 -10.98 9.09 -16.99
C ARG A 2 -9.54 8.59 -16.97
N VAL A 3 -9.18 7.87 -15.91
CA VAL A 3 -7.91 7.17 -15.71
C VAL A 3 -8.17 5.72 -15.31
N ARG A 4 -7.13 4.88 -15.31
CA ARG A 4 -7.27 3.48 -14.89
C ARG A 4 -6.03 2.93 -14.21
N PHE A 5 -6.25 2.04 -13.25
CA PHE A 5 -5.24 1.07 -12.80
C PHE A 5 -5.46 -0.25 -13.53
N ALA A 6 -4.41 -0.79 -14.14
CA ALA A 6 -4.49 -1.98 -14.99
C ALA A 6 -3.48 -3.06 -14.55
N PRO A 7 -3.65 -3.70 -13.37
CA PRO A 7 -2.72 -4.72 -12.90
C PRO A 7 -2.92 -6.07 -13.61
N SER A 8 -1.82 -6.77 -13.84
CA SER A 8 -1.86 -8.21 -14.18
C SER A 8 -1.80 -9.02 -12.87
N PRO A 9 -2.68 -10.01 -12.65
CA PRO A 9 -2.74 -10.78 -11.41
C PRO A 9 -1.67 -11.90 -11.39
N THR A 10 -0.41 -11.53 -11.58
CA THR A 10 0.73 -12.47 -11.63
C THR A 10 1.43 -12.67 -10.28
N GLY A 11 0.79 -12.20 -9.21
CA GLY A 11 1.29 -12.18 -7.84
C GLY A 11 0.58 -11.10 -7.03
N TYR A 12 1.14 -10.78 -5.88
CA TYR A 12 0.59 -9.78 -4.96
C TYR A 12 0.77 -8.34 -5.46
N LEU A 13 -0.10 -7.45 -4.99
CA LEU A 13 0.03 -6.02 -5.24
C LEU A 13 1.25 -5.45 -4.48
N HIS A 14 2.31 -5.11 -5.21
CA HIS A 14 3.50 -4.49 -4.63
C HIS A 14 3.32 -2.97 -4.49
N ILE A 15 4.11 -2.34 -3.61
CA ILE A 15 4.01 -0.90 -3.30
C ILE A 15 4.17 0.05 -4.51
N GLY A 16 4.98 -0.33 -5.50
CA GLY A 16 5.04 0.41 -6.77
C GLY A 16 3.72 0.41 -7.57
N GLY A 17 2.99 -0.71 -7.55
CA GLY A 17 1.66 -0.83 -8.14
C GLY A 17 0.65 0.00 -7.36
N VAL A 18 0.70 -0.06 -6.03
CA VAL A 18 -0.12 0.79 -5.14
C VAL A 18 0.10 2.26 -5.42
N ARG A 19 1.35 2.73 -5.54
CA ARG A 19 1.63 4.14 -5.86
C ARG A 19 1.05 4.54 -7.21
N THR A 20 1.12 3.66 -8.19
CA THR A 20 0.51 3.91 -9.51
C THR A 20 -1.01 4.03 -9.40
N ALA A 21 -1.66 3.10 -8.68
CA ALA A 21 -3.09 3.16 -8.40
C ALA A 21 -3.45 4.45 -7.65
N LEU A 22 -2.70 4.80 -6.60
CA LEU A 22 -2.88 5.99 -5.79
C LEU A 22 -2.79 7.28 -6.61
N TYR A 23 -1.77 7.46 -7.44
CA TYR A 23 -1.67 8.66 -8.27
C TYR A 23 -2.81 8.79 -9.28
N ASN A 24 -3.24 7.68 -9.89
CA ASN A 24 -4.43 7.69 -10.74
C ASN A 24 -5.68 8.07 -9.92
N TYR A 25 -5.87 7.46 -8.75
CA TYR A 25 -6.99 7.74 -7.85
C TYR A 25 -7.02 9.20 -7.41
N LEU A 26 -5.91 9.76 -6.91
CA LEU A 26 -5.82 11.15 -6.48
C LEU A 26 -6.07 12.11 -7.64
N PHE A 27 -5.50 11.83 -8.81
CA PHE A 27 -5.73 12.64 -10.01
C PHE A 27 -7.21 12.62 -10.42
N ALA A 28 -7.85 11.44 -10.43
CA ALA A 28 -9.26 11.28 -10.72
C ALA A 28 -10.13 12.10 -9.76
N ARG A 29 -9.98 11.85 -8.46
CA ARG A 29 -10.79 12.47 -7.41
C ARG A 29 -10.65 13.99 -7.40
N LYS A 30 -9.42 14.51 -7.52
CA LYS A 30 -9.18 15.97 -7.55
C LYS A 30 -9.88 16.68 -8.71
N ASN A 31 -9.93 16.04 -9.87
CA ASN A 31 -10.48 16.64 -11.09
C ASN A 31 -11.93 16.20 -11.36
N GLY A 32 -12.62 15.60 -10.39
CA GLY A 32 -13.99 15.10 -10.56
C GLY A 32 -14.13 14.07 -11.69
N GLY A 33 -13.09 13.27 -11.93
CA GLY A 33 -13.05 12.22 -12.94
C GLY A 33 -13.25 10.82 -12.36
N GLU A 34 -13.21 9.82 -13.26
CA GLU A 34 -13.39 8.42 -12.91
C GLU A 34 -12.05 7.67 -12.86
N PHE A 35 -11.88 6.85 -11.83
CA PHE A 35 -10.78 5.92 -11.61
C PHE A 35 -11.25 4.49 -11.86
N LEU A 36 -10.85 3.92 -12.99
CA LEU A 36 -11.31 2.59 -13.42
C LEU A 36 -10.31 1.49 -13.00
N LEU A 37 -10.81 0.27 -12.78
CA LEU A 37 -9.99 -0.91 -12.53
C LEU A 37 -10.15 -1.94 -13.66
N ARG A 38 -9.02 -2.34 -14.25
CA ARG A 38 -8.96 -3.37 -15.31
C ARG A 38 -7.96 -4.46 -14.95
N ILE A 39 -8.40 -5.70 -14.90
CA ILE A 39 -7.54 -6.85 -14.64
C ILE A 39 -7.01 -7.40 -15.96
N GLU A 40 -5.68 -7.40 -16.11
CA GLU A 40 -4.97 -7.92 -17.29
C GLU A 40 -4.66 -9.41 -17.13
N ASP A 41 -5.70 -10.24 -17.15
CA ASP A 41 -5.70 -11.69 -16.88
C ASP A 41 -5.56 -12.57 -18.15
N THR A 42 -4.91 -12.06 -19.19
CA THR A 42 -4.72 -12.79 -20.46
C THR A 42 -3.62 -13.85 -20.40
N ASP A 43 -2.68 -13.73 -19.46
CA ASP A 43 -1.64 -14.73 -19.21
C ASP A 43 -2.16 -15.80 -18.23
N ARG A 44 -2.77 -16.86 -18.76
CA ARG A 44 -3.40 -17.92 -17.94
C ARG A 44 -2.44 -18.70 -17.04
N GLU A 45 -1.16 -18.77 -17.38
CA GLU A 45 -0.19 -19.51 -16.57
C GLU A 45 0.20 -18.73 -15.31
N ARG A 46 0.28 -17.41 -15.43
CA ARG A 46 0.68 -16.54 -14.32
C ARG A 46 -0.51 -15.92 -13.58
N SER A 47 -1.65 -15.77 -14.24
CA SER A 47 -2.85 -15.15 -13.67
C SER A 47 -3.63 -16.14 -12.82
N THR A 48 -3.55 -16.00 -11.50
CA THR A 48 -4.30 -16.86 -10.55
C THR A 48 -5.43 -16.12 -9.88
N GLN A 49 -6.50 -16.83 -9.51
CA GLN A 49 -7.61 -16.25 -8.75
C GLN A 49 -7.13 -15.69 -7.41
N GLU A 50 -6.22 -16.42 -6.73
CA GLU A 50 -5.60 -15.96 -5.48
C GLU A 50 -4.88 -14.62 -5.64
N SER A 51 -4.10 -14.43 -6.71
CA SER A 51 -3.40 -13.16 -6.97
C SER A 51 -4.38 -12.02 -7.24
N LEU A 52 -5.49 -12.31 -7.93
CA LEU A 52 -6.56 -11.35 -8.16
C LEU A 52 -7.22 -10.94 -6.85
N ASP A 53 -7.61 -11.91 -6.01
CA ASP A 53 -8.27 -11.66 -4.72
C ASP A 53 -7.37 -10.79 -3.83
N GLN A 54 -6.06 -11.10 -3.75
CA GLN A 54 -5.09 -10.29 -3.02
C GLN A 54 -4.98 -8.84 -3.54
N ILE A 55 -5.09 -8.61 -4.85
CA ILE A 55 -5.08 -7.25 -5.42
C ILE A 55 -6.35 -6.50 -4.99
N LEU A 56 -7.52 -7.13 -5.08
CA LEU A 56 -8.80 -6.51 -4.75
C LEU A 56 -8.89 -6.19 -3.25
N GLU A 57 -8.52 -7.15 -2.38
CA GLU A 57 -8.47 -6.94 -0.93
C GLU A 57 -7.49 -5.84 -0.54
N ALA A 58 -6.33 -5.76 -1.22
CA ALA A 58 -5.36 -4.69 -0.97
C ALA A 58 -5.91 -3.32 -1.37
N MET A 59 -6.62 -3.23 -2.51
CA MET A 59 -7.25 -1.97 -2.93
C MET A 59 -8.38 -1.54 -1.99
N GLU A 60 -9.20 -2.48 -1.54
CA GLU A 60 -10.26 -2.24 -0.56
C GLU A 60 -9.68 -1.77 0.77
N TRP A 61 -8.66 -2.47 1.29
CA TRP A 61 -8.01 -2.09 2.56
C TRP A 61 -7.39 -0.69 2.51
N LEU A 62 -6.85 -0.29 1.35
CA LEU A 62 -6.32 1.05 1.11
C LEU A 62 -7.42 2.10 0.86
N GLY A 63 -8.68 1.69 0.69
CA GLY A 63 -9.77 2.58 0.31
C GLY A 63 -9.60 3.19 -1.09
N LEU A 64 -8.93 2.49 -2.01
CA LEU A 64 -8.77 2.94 -3.40
C LEU A 64 -9.92 2.42 -4.27
N GLU A 65 -11.13 2.86 -3.94
CA GLU A 65 -12.36 2.48 -4.63
C GLU A 65 -12.32 2.90 -6.11
N HIS A 66 -12.68 1.97 -6.99
CA HIS A 66 -12.80 2.24 -8.42
C HIS A 66 -14.24 2.57 -8.80
N ASP A 67 -14.38 3.37 -9.85
CA ASP A 67 -15.66 3.72 -10.44
C ASP A 67 -16.01 2.71 -11.56
N GLY A 68 -17.31 2.48 -11.78
CA GLY A 68 -17.79 1.56 -12.79
C GLY A 68 -17.49 0.08 -12.51
N GLU A 69 -17.71 -0.75 -13.52
CA GLU A 69 -17.54 -2.20 -13.40
C GLU A 69 -16.08 -2.65 -13.56
N LEU A 70 -15.70 -3.67 -12.81
CA LEU A 70 -14.40 -4.32 -12.94
C LEU A 70 -14.27 -5.00 -14.31
N THR A 71 -13.28 -4.57 -15.08
CA THR A 71 -13.06 -5.08 -16.44
C THR A 71 -12.02 -6.20 -16.46
N TYR A 72 -12.31 -7.31 -17.14
CA TYR A 72 -11.40 -8.45 -17.31
C TYR A 72 -11.04 -8.62 -18.78
N GLN A 73 -9.75 -8.68 -19.11
CA GLN A 73 -9.31 -8.86 -20.50
C GLN A 73 -9.66 -10.26 -21.04
N SER A 74 -9.64 -11.28 -20.19
CA SER A 74 -10.02 -12.65 -20.56
C SER A 74 -11.47 -12.76 -21.07
N ARG A 75 -12.34 -11.82 -20.70
CA ARG A 75 -13.75 -11.74 -21.13
C ARG A 75 -13.97 -10.92 -22.40
N ARG A 76 -12.89 -10.43 -23.01
CA ARG A 76 -12.92 -9.46 -24.12
C ARG A 76 -12.20 -9.96 -25.38
N LEU A 77 -11.89 -11.26 -25.43
CA LEU A 77 -11.12 -11.88 -26.51
C LEU A 77 -11.74 -11.68 -27.91
N ASP A 78 -13.08 -11.70 -28.00
CA ASP A 78 -13.77 -11.48 -29.26
C ASP A 78 -13.55 -10.05 -29.80
N ILE A 79 -13.54 -9.04 -28.91
CA ILE A 79 -13.27 -7.64 -29.29
C ILE A 79 -11.88 -7.53 -29.92
N TYR A 80 -10.86 -8.10 -29.26
CA TYR A 80 -9.50 -8.06 -29.78
C TYR A 80 -9.39 -8.78 -31.12
N ARG A 81 -10.04 -9.95 -31.26
CA ARG A 81 -10.04 -10.70 -32.52
C ARG A 81 -10.68 -9.89 -33.64
N THR A 82 -11.86 -9.31 -33.41
CA THR A 82 -12.56 -8.49 -34.41
C THR A 82 -11.72 -7.29 -34.85
N LEU A 83 -11.10 -6.58 -33.90
CA LEU A 83 -10.23 -5.44 -34.22
C LEU A 83 -8.98 -5.88 -35.02
N ALA A 84 -8.38 -7.01 -34.68
CA ALA A 84 -7.22 -7.52 -35.42
C ALA A 84 -7.61 -7.93 -36.85
N GLU A 85 -8.75 -8.59 -37.02
CA GLU A 85 -9.27 -8.98 -38.34
C GLU A 85 -9.66 -7.74 -39.17
N GLN A 86 -10.20 -6.68 -38.55
CA GLN A 86 -10.42 -5.38 -39.19
C GLN A 86 -9.10 -4.78 -39.70
N LEU A 87 -8.07 -4.71 -38.86
CA LEU A 87 -6.76 -4.17 -39.27
C LEU A 87 -6.15 -4.97 -40.44
N VAL A 88 -6.34 -6.29 -40.47
CA VAL A 88 -5.90 -7.12 -41.60
C VAL A 88 -6.70 -6.80 -42.87
N ALA A 89 -8.02 -6.66 -42.77
CA ALA A 89 -8.87 -6.31 -43.90
C ALA A 89 -8.54 -4.93 -44.49
N GLU A 90 -8.12 -3.99 -43.64
CA GLU A 90 -7.68 -2.64 -44.03
C GLU A 90 -6.21 -2.59 -44.52
N GLY A 91 -5.49 -3.71 -44.53
CA GLY A 91 -4.08 -3.77 -44.95
C GLY A 91 -3.10 -3.13 -43.96
N LYS A 92 -3.56 -2.85 -42.73
CA LYS A 92 -2.77 -2.26 -41.62
C LYS A 92 -2.14 -3.33 -40.72
N ALA A 93 -2.54 -4.59 -40.88
CA ALA A 93 -1.95 -5.74 -40.22
C ALA A 93 -1.87 -6.92 -41.20
N TYR A 94 -1.07 -7.93 -40.87
CA TYR A 94 -0.93 -9.13 -41.71
C TYR A 94 -0.63 -10.38 -40.90
N TYR A 95 -0.95 -11.54 -41.48
CA TYR A 95 -0.63 -12.82 -40.90
C TYR A 95 0.86 -13.17 -41.10
N CYS A 96 1.45 -13.80 -40.09
CA CYS A 96 2.84 -14.24 -40.10
C CYS A 96 2.93 -15.68 -39.58
N ASP A 97 3.66 -16.53 -40.31
CA ASP A 97 3.89 -17.96 -40.05
C ASP A 97 5.35 -18.26 -39.68
N CYS A 98 6.15 -17.23 -39.35
CA CYS A 98 7.56 -17.42 -38.98
C CYS A 98 7.66 -18.18 -37.66
N SER A 99 8.43 -19.27 -37.64
CA SER A 99 8.68 -20.02 -36.41
C SER A 99 9.61 -19.27 -35.45
N ARG A 100 9.60 -19.63 -34.17
CA ARG A 100 10.49 -19.02 -33.17
C ARG A 100 11.96 -19.29 -33.51
N GLU A 101 12.30 -20.51 -33.92
CA GLU A 101 13.66 -20.90 -34.28
C GLU A 101 14.17 -20.10 -35.48
N GLU A 102 13.31 -19.85 -36.47
CA GLU A 102 13.65 -19.03 -37.62
C GLU A 102 13.92 -17.57 -37.21
N LEU A 103 13.06 -17.00 -36.37
CA LEU A 103 13.22 -15.63 -35.87
C LEU A 103 14.52 -15.47 -35.05
N GLU A 104 14.84 -16.43 -34.18
CA GLU A 104 16.07 -16.42 -33.38
C GLU A 104 17.33 -16.54 -34.24
N SER A 105 17.33 -17.46 -35.21
CA SER A 105 18.44 -17.64 -36.14
C SER A 105 18.72 -16.37 -36.95
N ARG A 106 17.66 -15.71 -37.44
CA ARG A 106 17.76 -14.45 -38.17
C ARG A 106 18.24 -13.31 -37.28
N LYS A 107 17.72 -13.22 -36.06
CA LYS A 107 18.16 -12.23 -35.06
C LYS A 107 19.68 -12.31 -34.84
N LYS A 108 20.21 -13.51 -34.56
CA LYS A 108 21.66 -13.74 -34.40
C LYS A 108 22.47 -13.34 -35.65
N LYS A 109 21.92 -13.57 -36.84
CA LYS A 109 22.55 -13.19 -38.11
C LYS A 109 22.60 -11.67 -38.29
N LEU A 110 21.52 -10.94 -37.99
CA LEU A 110 21.47 -9.48 -38.07
C LEU A 110 22.35 -8.82 -37.01
N GLU A 111 22.36 -9.37 -35.79
CA GLU A 111 23.25 -8.94 -34.69
C GLU A 111 24.73 -9.06 -35.08
N SER A 112 25.14 -10.18 -35.69
CA SER A 112 26.53 -10.34 -36.16
C SER A 112 26.91 -9.43 -37.34
N GLN A 113 25.93 -8.81 -37.99
CA GLN A 113 26.12 -7.82 -39.06
C GLN A 113 26.02 -6.37 -38.57
N GLY A 114 25.77 -6.14 -37.27
CA GLY A 114 25.58 -4.79 -36.71
C GLY A 114 24.33 -4.07 -37.22
N VAL A 115 23.36 -4.80 -37.76
CA VAL A 115 22.10 -4.25 -38.30
C VAL A 115 21.03 -4.26 -37.20
N PHE A 116 20.07 -3.34 -37.29
CA PHE A 116 18.93 -3.22 -36.38
C PHE A 116 18.28 -4.57 -36.04
N VAL A 117 18.01 -4.77 -34.75
CA VAL A 117 17.61 -6.04 -34.16
C VAL A 117 16.10 -6.03 -33.89
N GLY A 118 15.32 -6.12 -34.97
CA GLY A 118 13.86 -6.26 -34.91
C GLY A 118 13.34 -7.19 -36.01
N TYR A 119 12.02 -7.41 -36.06
CA TYR A 119 11.43 -8.20 -37.14
C TYR A 119 11.61 -7.54 -38.50
N ASP A 120 12.04 -8.32 -39.51
CA ASP A 120 12.46 -7.85 -40.84
C ASP A 120 11.31 -7.63 -41.83
N GLY A 121 10.05 -7.73 -41.39
CA GLY A 121 8.88 -7.48 -42.24
C GLY A 121 8.63 -8.52 -43.34
N ARG A 122 9.34 -9.66 -43.36
CA ARG A 122 9.31 -10.61 -44.50
C ARG A 122 7.93 -11.18 -44.87
N CYS A 123 6.96 -11.15 -43.96
CA CYS A 123 5.59 -11.61 -44.24
C CYS A 123 4.64 -10.53 -44.72
N ARG A 124 5.06 -9.26 -44.73
CA ARG A 124 4.22 -8.08 -45.04
C ARG A 124 3.52 -8.20 -46.40
N GLU A 125 4.26 -8.61 -47.42
CA GLU A 125 3.78 -8.69 -48.82
C GLU A 125 3.46 -10.12 -49.28
N ARG A 126 3.48 -11.11 -48.37
CA ARG A 126 3.24 -12.52 -48.73
C ARG A 126 1.78 -12.88 -48.94
N GLY A 127 0.84 -11.99 -48.58
CA GLY A 127 -0.60 -12.20 -48.75
C GLY A 127 -1.12 -13.45 -48.01
N LEU A 128 -0.50 -13.81 -46.87
CA LEU A 128 -0.90 -14.96 -46.09
C LEU A 128 -2.33 -14.80 -45.58
N LYS A 129 -3.11 -15.88 -45.68
CA LYS A 129 -4.47 -15.96 -45.14
C LYS A 129 -4.48 -16.79 -43.88
N LYS A 130 -5.47 -16.55 -43.01
CA LYS A 130 -5.79 -17.43 -41.88
C LYS A 130 -5.93 -18.86 -42.41
N ASN A 131 -5.18 -19.78 -41.82
CA ASN A 131 -5.29 -21.21 -42.08
C ASN A 131 -5.36 -21.94 -40.73
N ASP A 132 -5.67 -23.24 -40.76
CA ASP A 132 -5.83 -24.04 -39.54
C ASP A 132 -4.50 -24.41 -38.86
N SER A 133 -3.36 -23.84 -39.31
CA SER A 133 -2.07 -24.04 -38.64
C SER A 133 -2.06 -23.33 -37.29
N SER A 134 -1.71 -24.06 -36.24
CA SER A 134 -1.62 -23.57 -34.85
C SER A 134 -0.49 -22.57 -34.59
N GLN A 135 0.21 -22.11 -35.62
CA GLN A 135 1.45 -21.32 -35.50
C GLN A 135 1.31 -19.88 -36.02
N MET A 136 0.17 -19.49 -36.58
CA MET A 136 0.03 -18.15 -37.17
C MET A 136 -0.14 -17.06 -36.11
N VAL A 137 0.54 -15.94 -36.29
CA VAL A 137 0.36 -14.71 -35.51
C VAL A 137 -0.16 -13.59 -36.41
N ILE A 138 -0.74 -12.53 -35.82
CA ILE A 138 -1.06 -11.29 -36.54
C ILE A 138 -0.08 -10.22 -36.10
N ARG A 139 0.56 -9.53 -37.05
CA ARG A 139 1.47 -8.40 -36.82
C ARG A 139 0.85 -7.11 -37.28
N LEU A 140 1.08 -6.03 -36.53
CA LEU A 140 0.79 -4.68 -36.98
C LEU A 140 1.83 -4.27 -38.01
N LYS A 141 1.39 -3.64 -39.11
CA LYS A 141 2.27 -2.97 -40.07
C LYS A 141 2.59 -1.57 -39.56
N VAL A 142 3.86 -1.30 -39.31
CA VAL A 142 4.36 0.01 -38.91
C VAL A 142 5.02 0.63 -40.15
N ASP A 143 4.44 1.72 -40.65
CA ASP A 143 4.97 2.42 -41.81
C ASP A 143 6.06 3.41 -41.38
N ASP A 144 7.10 3.55 -42.21
CA ASP A 144 8.16 4.54 -41.99
C ASP A 144 7.61 5.97 -42.08
N GLY A 145 8.11 6.86 -41.23
CA GLY A 145 7.76 8.28 -41.25
C GLY A 145 6.48 8.63 -40.51
N ILE A 146 5.82 7.68 -39.83
CA ILE A 146 4.76 8.01 -38.89
C ILE A 146 5.33 8.75 -37.68
N ASP A 147 4.69 9.84 -37.28
CA ASP A 147 5.17 10.66 -36.16
C ASP A 147 4.92 9.97 -34.81
N LEU A 148 5.88 9.31 -34.18
CA LEU A 148 5.67 8.67 -32.88
C LEU A 148 6.01 9.57 -31.69
N SER A 149 5.98 10.89 -31.89
CA SER A 149 6.25 11.88 -30.84
C SER A 149 5.00 12.16 -30.01
N TYR A 150 5.21 12.48 -28.73
CA TYR A 150 4.15 12.91 -27.83
C TYR A 150 4.70 13.76 -26.68
N THR A 151 3.85 14.63 -26.15
CA THR A 151 4.14 15.38 -24.92
C THR A 151 3.67 14.57 -23.72
N ASP A 152 4.60 14.02 -22.95
CA ASP A 152 4.30 13.39 -21.67
C ASP A 152 4.01 14.44 -20.59
N LEU A 153 2.95 14.22 -19.83
CA LEU A 153 2.50 15.12 -18.76
C LEU A 153 3.53 15.33 -17.65
N ILE A 154 4.53 14.46 -17.53
CA ILE A 154 5.57 14.50 -16.49
C ILE A 154 6.95 14.68 -17.13
N ARG A 155 7.26 13.91 -18.19
CA ARG A 155 8.59 13.88 -18.83
C ARG A 155 8.79 14.99 -19.86
N GLY A 156 7.72 15.58 -20.37
CA GLY A 156 7.76 16.56 -21.46
C GLY A 156 7.82 15.88 -22.82
N GLU A 157 8.38 16.58 -23.81
CA GLU A 157 8.48 16.09 -25.19
C GLU A 157 9.32 14.80 -25.30
N ILE A 158 8.73 13.75 -25.86
CA ILE A 158 9.39 12.48 -26.17
C ILE A 158 9.22 12.20 -27.65
N HIS A 159 10.33 11.85 -28.31
CA HIS A 159 10.39 11.55 -29.74
C HIS A 159 10.92 10.13 -29.95
N PHE A 160 10.27 9.40 -30.85
CA PHE A 160 10.72 8.08 -31.31
C PHE A 160 10.74 8.05 -32.83
N ASP A 161 11.81 7.50 -33.41
CA ASP A 161 11.84 7.23 -34.85
C ASP A 161 11.01 5.98 -35.14
N SER A 162 10.01 6.10 -36.02
CA SER A 162 9.21 4.97 -36.52
C SER A 162 10.06 3.80 -37.05
N LYS A 163 11.27 4.08 -37.57
CA LYS A 163 12.18 3.04 -38.09
C LYS A 163 12.73 2.12 -37.01
N GLU A 164 12.72 2.57 -35.76
CA GLU A 164 13.12 1.77 -34.60
C GLU A 164 11.97 0.89 -34.09
N ILE A 165 10.78 1.01 -34.68
CA ILE A 165 9.60 0.25 -34.29
C ILE A 165 9.31 -0.81 -35.37
N GLU A 166 9.65 -2.04 -35.05
CA GLU A 166 9.36 -3.22 -35.88
C GLU A 166 7.85 -3.49 -36.04
N ASP A 167 7.49 -4.27 -37.07
CA ASP A 167 6.16 -4.87 -37.18
C ASP A 167 5.95 -5.91 -36.06
N PHE A 168 5.37 -5.48 -34.94
CA PHE A 168 5.20 -6.29 -33.74
C PHE A 168 3.91 -7.10 -33.74
N ILE A 169 3.90 -8.19 -32.98
CA ILE A 169 2.75 -9.09 -32.86
C ILE A 169 1.62 -8.40 -32.07
N ILE A 170 0.40 -8.47 -32.58
CA ILE A 170 -0.82 -7.99 -31.90
C ILE A 170 -1.72 -9.14 -31.43
N ILE A 171 -1.74 -10.26 -32.16
CA ILE A 171 -2.40 -11.51 -31.74
C ILE A 171 -1.37 -12.64 -31.83
N ARG A 172 -1.20 -13.38 -30.72
CA ARG A 172 -0.29 -14.52 -30.61
C ARG A 172 -0.90 -15.78 -31.25
N SER A 173 -0.09 -16.82 -31.40
CA SER A 173 -0.50 -18.09 -32.01
C SER A 173 -1.53 -18.87 -31.18
N ASP A 174 -1.61 -18.61 -29.87
CA ASP A 174 -2.66 -19.13 -28.99
C ASP A 174 -3.97 -18.34 -29.08
N GLY A 175 -4.06 -17.34 -29.96
CA GLY A 175 -5.23 -16.51 -30.19
C GLY A 175 -5.43 -15.37 -29.19
N PHE A 176 -4.55 -15.24 -28.18
CA PHE A 176 -4.61 -14.14 -27.22
C PHE A 176 -3.94 -12.87 -27.76
N PRO A 177 -4.43 -11.68 -27.38
CA PRO A 177 -3.79 -10.43 -27.74
C PRO A 177 -2.44 -10.27 -27.03
N THR A 178 -1.57 -9.44 -27.60
CA THR A 178 -0.39 -8.93 -26.87
C THR A 178 -0.78 -7.76 -25.98
N TYR A 179 0.04 -7.49 -24.96
CA TYR A 179 -0.15 -6.37 -24.02
C TYR A 179 -0.49 -5.05 -24.72
N ASN A 180 0.35 -4.63 -25.70
CA ASN A 180 0.17 -3.35 -26.37
C ASN A 180 -1.16 -3.26 -27.13
N PHE A 181 -1.61 -4.37 -27.73
CA PHE A 181 -2.86 -4.39 -28.47
C PHE A 181 -4.09 -4.36 -27.55
N ALA A 182 -4.10 -5.20 -26.50
CA ALA A 182 -5.19 -5.27 -25.55
C ALA A 182 -5.36 -3.93 -24.80
N VAL A 183 -4.26 -3.33 -24.33
CA VAL A 183 -4.27 -2.04 -23.64
C VAL A 183 -4.90 -0.93 -24.48
N VAL A 184 -4.55 -0.82 -25.77
CA VAL A 184 -5.09 0.24 -26.64
C VAL A 184 -6.57 0.03 -26.92
N ALA A 185 -6.97 -1.22 -27.22
CA ALA A 185 -8.37 -1.55 -27.45
C ALA A 185 -9.23 -1.25 -26.21
N ASP A 186 -8.73 -1.58 -25.01
CA ASP A 186 -9.46 -1.37 -23.76
C ASP A 186 -9.44 0.07 -23.30
N ASP A 187 -8.31 0.78 -23.38
CA ASP A 187 -8.24 2.20 -23.02
C ASP A 187 -9.22 3.01 -23.88
N HIS A 188 -9.33 2.73 -25.19
CA HIS A 188 -10.35 3.35 -26.04
C HIS A 188 -11.78 2.96 -25.64
N ALA A 189 -12.06 1.65 -25.48
CA ALA A 189 -13.41 1.18 -25.13
C ALA A 189 -13.91 1.69 -23.77
N MET A 190 -12.99 1.91 -22.82
CA MET A 190 -13.28 2.48 -21.51
C MET A 190 -13.31 4.02 -21.52
N GLY A 191 -12.95 4.66 -22.63
CA GLY A 191 -12.86 6.12 -22.75
C GLY A 191 -11.77 6.71 -21.86
N VAL A 192 -10.67 5.98 -21.63
CA VAL A 192 -9.51 6.46 -20.87
C VAL A 192 -8.94 7.68 -21.57
N THR A 193 -8.90 8.79 -20.84
CA THR A 193 -8.37 10.07 -21.35
C THR A 193 -6.91 10.29 -20.96
N HIS A 194 -6.47 9.64 -19.88
CA HIS A 194 -5.16 9.82 -19.28
C HIS A 194 -4.59 8.45 -18.89
N VAL A 195 -3.44 8.10 -19.47
CA VAL A 195 -2.69 6.88 -19.17
C VAL A 195 -1.50 7.26 -18.29
N LEU A 196 -1.66 7.09 -16.98
CA LEU A 196 -0.64 7.38 -15.99
C LEU A 196 -0.03 6.08 -15.44
N ARG A 197 1.26 5.83 -15.68
CA ARG A 197 1.93 4.55 -15.37
C ARG A 197 3.43 4.72 -15.09
N GLY A 198 4.11 3.63 -14.73
CA GLY A 198 5.58 3.62 -14.55
C GLY A 198 6.35 3.91 -15.83
N ASP A 199 7.52 4.54 -15.70
CA ASP A 199 8.41 4.91 -16.82
C ASP A 199 9.10 3.73 -17.49
N ASP A 200 9.08 2.55 -16.87
CA ASP A 200 9.44 1.29 -17.52
C ASP A 200 8.53 0.95 -18.73
N HIS A 201 7.34 1.57 -18.81
CA HIS A 201 6.45 1.44 -19.96
C HIS A 201 6.61 2.53 -21.03
N ILE A 202 7.55 3.49 -20.90
CA ILE A 202 7.79 4.52 -21.94
C ILE A 202 8.09 3.86 -23.30
N ILE A 203 8.86 2.77 -23.29
CA ILE A 203 9.23 2.02 -24.51
C ILE A 203 8.03 1.37 -25.22
N ASN A 204 6.92 1.17 -24.51
CA ASN A 204 5.69 0.64 -25.08
C ASN A 204 4.80 1.72 -25.70
N THR A 205 4.92 2.97 -25.26
CA THR A 205 4.13 4.09 -25.75
C THR A 205 4.20 4.27 -27.27
N PRO A 206 5.36 4.27 -27.96
CA PRO A 206 5.38 4.40 -29.42
C PRO A 206 4.64 3.26 -30.15
N LYS A 207 4.72 2.02 -29.64
CA LYS A 207 3.94 0.89 -30.17
C LYS A 207 2.44 1.10 -29.99
N GLN A 208 2.03 1.69 -28.87
CA GLN A 208 0.64 2.01 -28.60
C GLN A 208 0.15 3.18 -29.46
N LEU A 209 0.95 4.22 -29.67
CA LEU A 209 0.63 5.33 -30.59
C LEU A 209 0.40 4.82 -32.02
N ALA A 210 1.24 3.90 -32.50
CA ALA A 210 1.04 3.25 -33.80
C ALA A 210 -0.30 2.52 -33.88
N LEU A 211 -0.69 1.82 -32.81
CA LEU A 211 -1.99 1.14 -32.72
C LEU A 211 -3.18 2.09 -32.70
N TYR A 212 -3.14 3.14 -31.86
CA TYR A 212 -4.20 4.16 -31.83
C TYR A 212 -4.42 4.75 -33.23
N ARG A 213 -3.35 5.10 -33.94
CA ARG A 213 -3.44 5.61 -35.32
C ARG A 213 -3.97 4.58 -36.30
N ALA A 214 -3.49 3.34 -36.24
CA ALA A 214 -3.96 2.28 -37.12
C ALA A 214 -5.45 2.03 -36.94
N LEU A 215 -5.95 2.07 -35.70
CA LEU A 215 -7.36 1.90 -35.36
C LEU A 215 -8.21 3.18 -35.59
N GLY A 216 -7.58 4.33 -35.84
CA GLY A 216 -8.27 5.61 -36.00
C GLY A 216 -8.86 6.15 -34.70
N TYR A 217 -8.26 5.79 -33.56
CA TYR A 217 -8.69 6.21 -32.22
C TYR A 217 -7.99 7.49 -31.78
N ASP A 218 -8.71 8.32 -31.01
CA ASP A 218 -8.12 9.49 -30.36
C ASP A 218 -7.04 9.08 -29.35
N LEU A 219 -5.97 9.87 -29.29
CA LEU A 219 -4.87 9.63 -28.37
C LEU A 219 -5.20 10.12 -26.96
N PRO A 220 -5.05 9.27 -25.92
CA PRO A 220 -5.08 9.76 -24.55
C PRO A 220 -3.80 10.56 -24.26
N GLN A 221 -3.82 11.32 -23.18
CA GLN A 221 -2.63 11.95 -22.64
C GLN A 221 -1.83 10.91 -21.84
N PHE A 222 -0.51 10.91 -21.97
CA PHE A 222 0.37 9.97 -21.26
C PHE A 222 1.15 10.69 -20.15
N GLY A 223 1.36 10.01 -19.02
CA GLY A 223 2.22 10.48 -17.94
C GLY A 223 3.02 9.32 -17.34
N HIS A 224 4.35 9.45 -17.30
CA HIS A 224 5.24 8.37 -16.86
C HIS A 224 5.98 8.66 -15.54
N PHE A 225 5.53 8.02 -14.47
CA PHE A 225 6.10 8.09 -13.12
C PHE A 225 7.45 7.38 -13.03
N SER A 226 8.43 7.99 -12.36
CA SER A 226 9.74 7.36 -12.14
C SER A 226 9.62 6.15 -11.21
N MET A 227 10.27 5.04 -11.55
CA MET A 227 10.36 3.87 -10.67
C MET A 227 10.83 4.20 -9.24
N ILE A 228 10.36 3.41 -8.28
CA ILE A 228 10.86 3.43 -6.90
C ILE A 228 12.14 2.61 -6.83
N LEU A 229 13.13 3.11 -6.09
CA LEU A 229 14.39 2.44 -5.82
C LEU A 229 14.44 1.88 -4.40
N GLY A 230 15.21 0.80 -4.21
CA GLY A 230 15.61 0.32 -2.90
C GLY A 230 16.66 1.21 -2.25
N SER A 231 17.00 0.91 -1.00
CA SER A 231 18.05 1.61 -0.24
C SER A 231 19.44 1.52 -0.90
N ASP A 232 19.66 0.49 -1.71
CA ASP A 232 20.85 0.26 -2.54
C ASP A 232 20.83 1.03 -3.88
N LYS A 233 19.78 1.84 -4.12
CA LYS A 233 19.50 2.58 -5.37
C LYS A 233 19.24 1.69 -6.59
N SER A 234 19.08 0.37 -6.41
CA SER A 234 18.61 -0.50 -7.48
C SER A 234 17.07 -0.50 -7.54
N ARG A 235 16.49 -1.11 -8.58
CA ARG A 235 15.03 -1.22 -8.70
C ARG A 235 14.49 -1.90 -7.45
N LEU A 236 13.47 -1.30 -6.85
CA LEU A 236 12.85 -1.84 -5.65
C LEU A 236 12.35 -3.28 -5.89
N SER A 237 12.70 -4.19 -4.97
CA SER A 237 12.39 -5.62 -5.05
C SER A 237 12.14 -6.17 -3.64
N LYS A 238 11.66 -7.42 -3.53
CA LYS A 238 11.42 -8.09 -2.23
C LYS A 238 12.63 -8.03 -1.28
N ARG A 239 13.85 -8.09 -1.82
CA ARG A 239 15.09 -8.08 -1.04
C ARG A 239 15.33 -6.76 -0.29
N HIS A 240 14.67 -5.68 -0.71
CA HIS A 240 14.81 -4.34 -0.14
C HIS A 240 13.73 -4.03 0.91
N GLY A 241 12.99 -5.04 1.38
CA GLY A 241 11.85 -4.85 2.28
C GLY A 241 10.62 -4.26 1.59
N ALA A 242 10.57 -4.32 0.24
CA ALA A 242 9.36 -4.04 -0.51
C ALA A 242 8.43 -5.24 -0.41
N THR A 243 7.64 -5.22 0.64
CA THR A 243 6.68 -6.25 1.01
C THR A 243 5.38 -6.07 0.23
N SER A 244 4.53 -7.09 0.27
CA SER A 244 3.13 -6.96 -0.17
C SER A 244 2.37 -5.95 0.71
N VAL A 245 1.24 -5.45 0.21
CA VAL A 245 0.33 -4.63 1.03
C VAL A 245 -0.14 -5.41 2.27
N SER A 246 -0.41 -6.71 2.12
CA SER A 246 -0.85 -7.60 3.19
C SER A 246 0.16 -7.67 4.34
N GLU A 247 1.46 -7.75 4.05
CA GLU A 247 2.50 -7.75 5.09
C GLU A 247 2.53 -6.45 5.91
N TYR A 248 2.29 -5.28 5.30
CA TYR A 248 2.18 -4.01 6.05
C TYR A 248 0.92 -3.99 6.92
N ARG A 249 -0.20 -4.48 6.39
CA ARG A 249 -1.44 -4.64 7.14
C ARG A 249 -1.23 -5.53 8.36
N GLU A 250 -0.64 -6.71 8.18
CA GLU A 250 -0.32 -7.68 9.24
C GLU A 250 0.71 -7.14 10.24
N SER A 251 1.58 -6.23 9.82
CA SER A 251 2.56 -5.58 10.70
C SER A 251 1.99 -4.39 11.48
N GLY A 252 0.69 -4.08 11.34
CA GLY A 252 0.01 -3.02 12.08
C GLY A 252 0.28 -1.62 11.56
N TYR A 253 0.53 -1.47 10.25
CA TYR A 253 0.51 -0.17 9.59
C TYR A 253 -0.92 0.27 9.29
N LEU A 254 -1.19 1.57 9.37
CA LEU A 254 -2.43 2.18 8.94
C LEU A 254 -2.42 2.37 7.42
N PRO A 255 -3.56 2.15 6.72
CA PRO A 255 -3.64 2.39 5.28
C PRO A 255 -3.38 3.87 4.94
N SER A 256 -3.90 4.80 5.75
CA SER A 256 -3.67 6.24 5.60
C SER A 256 -2.17 6.59 5.63
N ALA A 257 -1.40 5.97 6.51
CA ALA A 257 0.03 6.17 6.63
C ALA A 257 0.78 5.64 5.40
N LEU A 258 0.40 4.45 4.93
CA LEU A 258 1.00 3.87 3.73
C LEU A 258 0.70 4.73 2.50
N LEU A 259 -0.55 5.20 2.34
CA LEU A 259 -0.92 6.12 1.26
C LEU A 259 -0.18 7.45 1.33
N ASN A 260 -0.11 8.09 2.50
CA ASN A 260 0.65 9.32 2.69
C ASN A 260 2.12 9.14 2.29
N TYR A 261 2.76 8.09 2.79
CA TYR A 261 4.15 7.82 2.50
C TYR A 261 4.37 7.55 1.00
N LEU A 262 3.53 6.72 0.38
CA LEU A 262 3.64 6.41 -1.06
C LEU A 262 3.34 7.60 -1.94
N ALA A 263 2.40 8.47 -1.54
CA ALA A 263 2.14 9.72 -2.23
C ALA A 263 3.39 10.60 -2.22
N LYS A 264 4.01 10.79 -1.05
CA LYS A 264 5.25 11.58 -0.93
C LYS A 264 6.46 10.94 -1.61
N LEU A 265 6.38 9.66 -1.97
CA LEU A 265 7.44 8.93 -2.67
C LEU A 265 7.45 9.22 -4.19
N GLY A 266 7.84 10.44 -4.52
CA GLY A 266 7.93 10.94 -5.89
C GLY A 266 6.98 12.10 -6.19
N TRP A 267 6.29 12.65 -5.20
CA TRP A 267 5.50 13.88 -5.33
C TRP A 267 5.81 14.85 -4.19
N GLY A 268 5.91 16.14 -4.51
CA GLY A 268 6.22 17.22 -3.59
C GLY A 268 5.07 18.22 -3.46
N HIS A 269 4.93 18.78 -2.26
CA HIS A 269 3.95 19.83 -1.94
C HIS A 269 4.44 20.67 -0.76
N GLY A 270 5.23 21.70 -1.07
CA GLY A 270 5.93 22.50 -0.05
C GLY A 270 6.73 21.62 0.93
N ASP A 271 6.72 22.02 2.20
CA ASP A 271 7.40 21.32 3.30
C ASP A 271 6.47 20.34 4.05
N GLN A 272 5.22 20.19 3.61
CA GLN A 272 4.26 19.30 4.26
C GLN A 272 4.63 17.84 3.99
N GLU A 273 4.68 17.05 5.06
CA GLU A 273 5.05 15.63 5.05
C GLU A 273 3.90 14.70 5.43
N LEU A 274 2.96 15.21 6.23
CA LEU A 274 1.81 14.46 6.74
C LEU A 274 0.54 14.90 6.04
N PHE A 275 -0.23 13.94 5.53
CA PHE A 275 -1.47 14.16 4.81
C PHE A 275 -2.49 13.09 5.20
N THR A 276 -3.74 13.51 5.41
CA THR A 276 -4.90 12.63 5.32
C THR A 276 -5.16 12.26 3.85
N LYS A 277 -6.06 11.31 3.61
CA LYS A 277 -6.44 10.94 2.23
C LYS A 277 -7.12 12.12 1.53
N GLU A 278 -7.93 12.87 2.26
CA GLU A 278 -8.65 14.06 1.81
C GLU A 278 -7.65 15.18 1.46
N ASP A 279 -6.65 15.42 2.32
CA ASP A 279 -5.58 16.39 2.03
C ASP A 279 -4.83 15.99 0.76
N LEU A 280 -4.53 14.70 0.57
CA LEU A 280 -3.89 14.22 -0.66
C LEU A 280 -4.76 14.50 -1.89
N ILE A 281 -6.08 14.25 -1.81
CA ILE A 281 -7.00 14.53 -2.92
C ILE A 281 -7.01 16.02 -3.25
N GLU A 282 -7.10 16.91 -2.26
CA GLU A 282 -7.08 18.35 -2.48
C GLU A 282 -5.74 18.86 -2.98
N ALA A 283 -4.62 18.31 -2.49
CA ALA A 283 -3.28 18.82 -2.80
C ALA A 283 -2.68 18.26 -4.10
N PHE A 284 -3.00 17.02 -4.47
CA PHE A 284 -2.29 16.28 -5.53
C PHE A 284 -2.25 17.04 -6.87
N SER A 285 -1.14 16.96 -7.60
CA SER A 285 -1.07 17.50 -8.96
C SER A 285 0.06 16.82 -9.72
N LEU A 286 -0.09 16.68 -11.04
CA LEU A 286 0.96 16.12 -11.88
C LEU A 286 2.22 17.00 -11.92
N ALA A 287 2.04 18.32 -11.79
CA ALA A 287 3.16 19.27 -11.71
C ALA A 287 4.05 19.05 -10.47
N GLY A 288 3.48 18.52 -9.38
CA GLY A 288 4.24 18.16 -8.17
C GLY A 288 4.98 16.83 -8.28
N VAL A 289 4.78 16.05 -9.35
CA VAL A 289 5.43 14.74 -9.51
C VAL A 289 6.86 14.93 -10.01
N ASN A 290 7.81 14.36 -9.26
CA ASN A 290 9.24 14.46 -9.53
C ASN A 290 9.67 13.52 -10.66
N LYS A 291 10.54 14.02 -11.55
CA LYS A 291 11.18 13.23 -12.62
C LYS A 291 12.26 12.28 -12.11
N ALA A 292 12.88 12.59 -10.96
CA ALA A 292 13.91 11.75 -10.37
C ALA A 292 13.26 10.55 -9.65
N PRO A 293 13.88 9.35 -9.71
CA PRO A 293 13.39 8.20 -8.98
C PRO A 293 13.54 8.42 -7.47
N ALA A 294 12.57 7.94 -6.70
CA ALA A 294 12.54 8.09 -5.24
C ALA A 294 13.03 6.82 -4.55
N VAL A 295 13.79 6.98 -3.46
CA VAL A 295 14.34 5.86 -2.68
C VAL A 295 13.39 5.53 -1.53
N PHE A 296 13.02 4.25 -1.43
CA PHE A 296 12.20 3.75 -0.33
C PHE A 296 12.99 3.69 0.98
N SER A 297 12.44 4.28 2.05
CA SER A 297 12.95 4.27 3.42
C SER A 297 11.92 3.64 4.38
N PRO A 298 12.18 2.41 4.89
CA PRO A 298 11.35 1.79 5.92
C PRO A 298 11.20 2.64 7.18
N ASP A 299 12.28 3.28 7.63
CA ASP A 299 12.28 4.11 8.84
C ASP A 299 11.36 5.33 8.70
N LYS A 300 11.36 5.96 7.52
CA LYS A 300 10.46 7.08 7.24
C LYS A 300 9.00 6.62 7.19
N LEU A 301 8.70 5.47 6.58
CA LEU A 301 7.35 4.91 6.57
C LEU A 301 6.88 4.60 8.01
N LEU A 302 7.73 4.00 8.84
CA LEU A 302 7.42 3.73 10.25
C LEU A 302 7.17 5.02 11.04
N TRP A 303 7.94 6.08 10.77
CA TRP A 303 7.70 7.40 11.35
C TRP A 303 6.34 7.97 10.90
N VAL A 304 6.02 7.94 9.61
CA VAL A 304 4.70 8.38 9.10
C VAL A 304 3.58 7.58 9.79
N ASN A 305 3.74 6.27 9.95
CA ASN A 305 2.77 5.43 10.63
C ASN A 305 2.55 5.85 12.08
N GLN A 306 3.62 6.11 12.82
CA GLN A 306 3.54 6.63 14.17
C GLN A 306 2.79 7.97 14.24
N GLU A 307 3.05 8.88 13.32
CA GLU A 307 2.36 10.18 13.30
C GLU A 307 0.87 10.04 12.95
N HIS A 308 0.50 9.12 12.05
CA HIS A 308 -0.90 8.80 11.78
C HIS A 308 -1.61 8.20 12.99
N ILE A 309 -0.97 7.26 13.71
CA ILE A 309 -1.53 6.70 14.96
C ILE A 309 -1.77 7.81 16.01
N LYS A 310 -0.89 8.82 16.07
CA LYS A 310 -1.06 9.96 16.99
C LYS A 310 -2.23 10.85 16.58
N MET A 311 -2.35 11.14 15.29
CA MET A 311 -3.27 12.13 14.73
C MET A 311 -4.72 11.63 14.63
N LEU A 312 -4.93 10.36 14.24
CA LEU A 312 -6.27 9.86 13.94
C LEU A 312 -7.13 9.67 15.21
N PRO A 313 -8.45 9.91 15.12
CA PRO A 313 -9.37 9.59 16.22
C PRO A 313 -9.48 8.08 16.42
N TYR A 314 -9.90 7.67 17.61
CA TYR A 314 -10.02 6.25 17.97
C TYR A 314 -10.95 5.50 17.01
N GLU A 315 -12.03 6.14 16.61
CA GLU A 315 -13.07 5.60 15.73
C GLU A 315 -12.52 5.21 14.35
N GLU A 316 -11.54 5.96 13.84
CA GLU A 316 -10.86 5.66 12.58
C GLU A 316 -9.79 4.57 12.73
N ILE A 317 -9.16 4.48 13.91
CA ILE A 317 -8.14 3.46 14.20
C ILE A 317 -8.77 2.10 14.50
N ARG A 318 -9.92 2.09 15.18
CA ARG A 318 -10.58 0.90 15.74
C ARG A 318 -10.71 -0.23 14.72
N PRO A 319 -11.24 -0.04 13.50
CA PRO A 319 -11.42 -1.13 12.54
C PRO A 319 -10.11 -1.85 12.18
N TYR A 320 -9.00 -1.10 12.14
CA TYR A 320 -7.68 -1.63 11.82
C TYR A 320 -6.97 -2.25 13.03
N TRP A 321 -7.34 -1.83 14.24
CA TRP A 321 -6.73 -2.31 15.48
C TRP A 321 -7.40 -3.58 16.03
N GLU A 322 -8.72 -3.73 15.82
CA GLU A 322 -9.50 -4.88 16.32
C GLU A 322 -8.91 -6.27 15.99
N PRO A 323 -8.37 -6.53 14.78
CA PRO A 323 -7.75 -7.82 14.49
C PRO A 323 -6.62 -8.18 15.46
N PHE A 324 -5.75 -7.20 15.79
CA PHE A 324 -4.63 -7.37 16.71
C PHE A 324 -5.06 -7.62 18.16
N LEU A 325 -6.22 -7.07 18.54
CA LEU A 325 -6.85 -7.34 19.85
C LEU A 325 -7.36 -8.78 19.91
N LYS A 326 -8.10 -9.21 18.88
CA LYS A 326 -8.68 -10.56 18.78
C LYS A 326 -7.60 -11.63 18.76
N GLU A 327 -6.51 -11.43 18.04
CA GLU A 327 -5.34 -12.33 18.04
C GLU A 327 -4.72 -12.54 19.42
N ARG A 328 -4.85 -11.55 20.31
CA ARG A 328 -4.38 -11.61 21.70
C ARG A 328 -5.46 -12.07 22.69
N GLY A 329 -6.62 -12.51 22.20
CA GLY A 329 -7.76 -12.91 23.03
C GLY A 329 -8.43 -11.74 23.76
N ILE A 330 -8.23 -10.50 23.29
CA ILE A 330 -8.88 -9.31 23.82
C ILE A 330 -10.16 -9.08 23.01
N ASP A 331 -11.30 -9.21 23.68
CA ASP A 331 -12.61 -8.89 23.11
C ASP A 331 -12.76 -7.34 23.03
N PRO A 332 -12.90 -6.75 21.83
CA PRO A 332 -13.04 -5.31 21.65
C PRO A 332 -14.34 -4.74 22.22
N ASP A 333 -15.32 -5.59 22.59
CA ASP A 333 -16.58 -5.16 23.21
C ASP A 333 -16.59 -5.34 24.74
N ARG A 334 -15.48 -5.84 25.32
CA ARG A 334 -15.34 -6.06 26.77
C ARG A 334 -15.31 -4.77 27.60
N ARG A 335 -15.03 -3.63 26.97
CA ARG A 335 -15.00 -2.29 27.59
C ARG A 335 -15.73 -1.30 26.69
N SER A 336 -16.11 -0.15 27.24
CA SER A 336 -16.82 0.88 26.46
C SER A 336 -15.89 1.56 25.44
N SER A 337 -16.49 2.21 24.45
CA SER A 337 -15.76 2.97 23.42
C SER A 337 -14.90 4.07 24.04
N GLU A 338 -15.41 4.75 25.07
CA GLU A 338 -14.68 5.81 25.79
C GLU A 338 -13.45 5.26 26.53
N TRP A 339 -13.57 4.04 27.09
CA TRP A 339 -12.45 3.39 27.74
C TRP A 339 -11.33 3.07 26.74
N PHE A 340 -11.67 2.54 25.56
CA PHE A 340 -10.67 2.26 24.53
C PHE A 340 -10.07 3.55 23.95
N ALA A 341 -10.87 4.59 23.74
CA ALA A 341 -10.38 5.89 23.30
C ALA A 341 -9.34 6.45 24.29
N HIS A 342 -9.65 6.44 25.58
CA HIS A 342 -8.69 6.85 26.63
C HIS A 342 -7.44 5.95 26.63
N ALA A 343 -7.59 4.63 26.49
CA ALA A 343 -6.44 3.73 26.39
C ALA A 343 -5.55 4.07 25.19
N VAL A 344 -6.12 4.32 24.01
CA VAL A 344 -5.36 4.71 22.81
C VAL A 344 -4.65 6.05 23.04
N ASP A 345 -5.27 7.04 23.68
CA ASP A 345 -4.62 8.32 24.01
C ASP A 345 -3.36 8.15 24.87
N THR A 346 -3.40 7.22 25.82
CA THR A 346 -2.25 6.94 26.69
C THR A 346 -1.12 6.19 26.00
N LEU A 347 -1.43 5.46 24.91
CA LEU A 347 -0.52 4.56 24.22
C LEU A 347 0.03 5.11 22.91
N ARG A 348 -0.74 5.92 22.16
CA ARG A 348 -0.41 6.40 20.80
C ARG A 348 0.94 7.13 20.71
N GLY A 349 1.35 7.82 21.77
CA GLY A 349 2.65 8.50 21.85
C GLY A 349 3.85 7.56 22.06
N ARG A 350 3.61 6.27 22.29
CA ARG A 350 4.61 5.28 22.75
C ARG A 350 4.75 4.08 21.84
N VAL A 351 4.01 4.05 20.73
CA VAL A 351 3.93 2.92 19.80
C VAL A 351 4.27 3.41 18.40
N LYS A 352 4.70 2.48 17.55
CA LYS A 352 4.92 2.74 16.12
C LYS A 352 3.99 1.95 15.21
N THR A 353 3.33 0.91 15.71
CA THR A 353 2.37 0.07 14.98
C THR A 353 1.16 -0.26 15.85
N LEU A 354 0.06 -0.64 15.21
CA LEU A 354 -1.16 -1.11 15.90
C LEU A 354 -0.93 -2.43 16.63
N ASP A 355 -0.05 -3.28 16.11
CA ASP A 355 0.39 -4.50 16.79
C ASP A 355 1.08 -4.19 18.12
N GLU A 356 2.03 -3.25 18.12
CA GLU A 356 2.70 -2.81 19.35
C GLU A 356 1.69 -2.20 20.35
N MET A 357 0.71 -1.46 19.85
CA MET A 357 -0.34 -0.88 20.68
C MET A 357 -1.23 -1.95 21.33
N ALA A 358 -1.62 -2.98 20.58
CA ALA A 358 -2.36 -4.12 21.12
C ALA A 358 -1.54 -4.86 22.19
N GLU A 359 -0.24 -5.05 21.96
CA GLU A 359 0.64 -5.70 22.94
C GLU A 359 0.72 -4.90 24.25
N LYS A 360 0.89 -3.58 24.18
CA LYS A 360 0.93 -2.74 25.39
C LYS A 360 -0.41 -2.70 26.13
N LEU A 361 -1.53 -2.83 25.42
CA LEU A 361 -2.87 -2.86 26.02
C LEU A 361 -3.12 -4.13 26.85
N ARG A 362 -2.42 -5.23 26.54
CA ARG A 362 -2.63 -6.56 27.14
C ARG A 362 -2.59 -6.57 28.68
N CYS A 363 -1.83 -5.65 29.28
CA CYS A 363 -1.74 -5.53 30.74
C CYS A 363 -3.08 -5.23 31.44
N TYR A 364 -4.05 -4.61 30.75
CA TYR A 364 -5.37 -4.32 31.31
C TYR A 364 -6.34 -5.50 31.27
N PHE A 365 -6.01 -6.56 30.52
CA PHE A 365 -6.90 -7.71 30.28
C PHE A 365 -6.36 -9.02 30.84
N THR A 366 -5.10 -9.05 31.24
CA THR A 366 -4.40 -10.23 31.76
C THR A 366 -4.24 -10.15 33.26
N GLU A 367 -4.43 -11.27 33.96
CA GLU A 367 -4.13 -11.41 35.38
C GLU A 367 -2.61 -11.49 35.61
N ILE A 368 -2.09 -10.71 36.55
CA ILE A 368 -0.67 -10.70 36.90
C ILE A 368 -0.47 -11.60 38.11
N LYS A 369 0.37 -12.63 37.96
CA LYS A 369 0.66 -13.61 39.01
C LYS A 369 2.12 -13.62 39.46
N GLU A 370 3.00 -13.10 38.61
CA GLU A 370 4.45 -13.13 38.81
C GLU A 370 5.06 -11.80 38.38
N TRP A 371 6.12 -11.40 39.05
CA TRP A 371 6.87 -10.17 38.78
C TRP A 371 8.35 -10.51 38.60
N GLN A 372 9.03 -9.81 37.69
CA GLN A 372 10.46 -10.04 37.48
C GLN A 372 11.26 -9.55 38.68
N ASP A 373 12.08 -10.42 39.27
CA ASP A 373 12.88 -10.10 40.46
C ASP A 373 13.71 -8.82 40.30
N LYS A 374 14.32 -8.62 39.13
CA LYS A 374 15.10 -7.41 38.83
C LYS A 374 14.28 -6.12 38.92
N ASP A 375 13.01 -6.18 38.52
CA ASP A 375 12.10 -5.03 38.52
C ASP A 375 11.59 -4.76 39.92
N VAL A 376 11.30 -5.83 40.70
CA VAL A 376 10.99 -5.73 42.13
C VAL A 376 12.15 -5.07 42.88
N GLN A 377 13.37 -5.55 42.71
CA GLN A 377 14.56 -4.98 43.36
C GLN A 377 14.79 -3.50 42.99
N LYS A 378 14.47 -3.12 41.76
CA LYS A 378 14.65 -1.75 41.26
C LYS A 378 13.56 -0.80 41.76
N ALA A 379 12.31 -1.25 41.81
CA ALA A 379 11.16 -0.41 42.15
C ALA A 379 10.83 -0.40 43.65
N MET A 380 11.15 -1.48 44.38
CA MET A 380 10.80 -1.64 45.79
C MET A 380 11.99 -1.28 46.69
N LYS A 381 11.78 -0.30 47.57
CA LYS A 381 12.66 0.01 48.71
C LYS A 381 12.09 -0.63 49.97
N LYS A 382 12.86 -0.60 51.06
CA LYS A 382 12.46 -1.16 52.37
C LYS A 382 11.10 -0.63 52.87
N SER A 383 10.79 0.65 52.64
CA SER A 383 9.51 1.27 53.04
C SER A 383 8.41 1.15 51.99
N SER A 384 8.70 0.64 50.78
CA SER A 384 7.72 0.60 49.69
C SER A 384 6.49 -0.27 49.98
N PRO A 385 6.60 -1.45 50.63
CA PRO A 385 5.42 -2.26 50.94
C PRO A 385 4.41 -1.52 51.83
N GLU A 386 4.90 -0.89 52.91
CA GLU A 386 4.06 -0.09 53.83
C GLU A 386 3.39 1.09 53.10
N ILE A 387 4.13 1.80 52.24
CA ILE A 387 3.60 2.91 51.44
C ILE A 387 2.49 2.45 50.49
N VAL A 388 2.70 1.33 49.79
CA VAL A 388 1.73 0.78 48.83
C VAL A 388 0.50 0.26 49.55
N HIS A 389 0.67 -0.42 50.68
CA HIS A 389 -0.44 -0.90 51.50
C HIS A 389 -1.30 0.27 52.02
N GLY A 390 -0.67 1.29 52.63
CA GLY A 390 -1.39 2.47 53.11
C GLY A 390 -2.12 3.23 51.99
N TYR A 391 -1.53 3.28 50.79
CA TYR A 391 -2.20 3.91 49.65
C TYR A 391 -3.37 3.06 49.13
N ALA A 392 -3.30 1.73 49.21
CA ALA A 392 -4.42 0.86 48.88
C ALA A 392 -5.61 1.11 49.82
N GLU A 393 -5.38 1.24 51.13
CA GLU A 393 -6.43 1.60 52.09
C GLU A 393 -7.03 2.99 51.83
N ALA A 394 -6.21 3.93 51.34
CA ALA A 394 -6.70 5.24 50.93
C ALA A 394 -7.56 5.15 49.65
N ILE A 395 -7.14 4.37 48.64
CA ILE A 395 -7.90 4.10 47.41
C ILE A 395 -9.27 3.52 47.71
N GLU A 396 -9.40 2.63 48.70
CA GLU A 396 -10.70 2.04 49.08
C GLU A 396 -11.76 3.07 49.40
N LYS A 397 -11.36 4.27 49.88
CA LYS A 397 -12.27 5.36 50.26
C LYS A 397 -12.59 6.33 49.13
N ILE A 398 -11.96 6.19 47.96
CA ILE A 398 -12.18 7.05 46.80
C ILE A 398 -13.45 6.60 46.07
N GLU A 399 -14.44 7.49 45.93
CA GLU A 399 -15.65 7.23 45.14
C GLU A 399 -15.44 7.56 43.65
N ASP A 400 -14.86 8.73 43.35
CA ASP A 400 -14.53 9.16 42.00
C ASP A 400 -13.15 8.64 41.56
N PHE A 401 -13.13 7.67 40.65
CA PHE A 401 -11.91 7.02 40.15
C PHE A 401 -11.43 7.57 38.80
N THR A 402 -11.75 8.82 38.49
CA THR A 402 -11.23 9.52 37.31
C THR A 402 -9.76 9.92 37.45
N VAL A 403 -9.09 10.20 36.32
CA VAL A 403 -7.68 10.60 36.29
C VAL A 403 -7.40 11.83 37.16
N SER A 404 -8.24 12.86 37.09
CA SER A 404 -8.09 14.11 37.85
C SER A 404 -8.29 13.92 39.35
N ALA A 405 -9.25 13.08 39.75
CA ALA A 405 -9.48 12.73 41.14
C ALA A 405 -8.29 11.93 41.70
N LEU A 406 -7.78 10.97 40.93
CA LEU A 406 -6.60 10.18 41.28
C LEU A 406 -5.34 11.05 41.41
N GLU A 407 -5.12 11.99 40.50
CA GLU A 407 -3.99 12.93 40.59
C GLU A 407 -4.06 13.77 41.88
N SER A 408 -5.24 14.35 42.16
CA SER A 408 -5.45 15.18 43.34
C SER A 408 -5.26 14.38 44.63
N HIS A 409 -5.83 13.18 44.69
CA HIS A 409 -5.74 12.29 45.85
C HIS A 409 -4.30 11.80 46.07
N MET A 410 -3.62 11.37 45.00
CA MET A 410 -2.24 10.88 45.09
C MET A 410 -1.27 11.96 45.55
N LYS A 411 -1.48 13.21 45.10
CA LYS A 411 -0.73 14.37 45.56
C LYS A 411 -0.96 14.65 47.05
N ALA A 412 -2.22 14.72 47.49
CA ALA A 412 -2.57 14.95 48.89
C ALA A 412 -2.03 13.85 49.81
N TYR A 413 -2.10 12.58 49.38
CA TYR A 413 -1.54 11.46 50.13
C TYR A 413 -0.03 11.57 50.28
N CYS A 414 0.70 11.94 49.21
CA CYS A 414 2.13 12.15 49.27
C CYS A 414 2.50 13.30 50.22
N GLU A 415 1.76 14.41 50.19
CA GLU A 415 1.97 15.55 51.10
C GLU A 415 1.73 15.16 52.57
N ALA A 416 0.65 14.45 52.87
CA ALA A 416 0.29 14.03 54.23
C ALA A 416 1.30 13.04 54.87
N HIS A 417 2.00 12.27 54.05
CA HIS A 417 2.96 11.26 54.50
C HIS A 417 4.43 11.64 54.22
N GLU A 418 4.68 12.89 53.82
CA GLU A 418 6.02 13.41 53.47
C GLU A 418 6.75 12.56 52.42
N LEU A 419 6.01 12.02 51.45
CA LEU A 419 6.52 11.18 50.38
C LEU A 419 6.77 11.99 49.10
N ASN A 420 7.78 11.59 48.33
CA ASN A 420 7.90 12.05 46.96
C ASN A 420 7.03 11.20 46.02
N MET A 421 6.51 11.80 44.95
CA MET A 421 5.61 11.11 44.00
C MET A 421 6.21 9.82 43.43
N GLY A 422 7.52 9.80 43.14
CA GLY A 422 8.21 8.63 42.60
C GLY A 422 8.22 7.43 43.55
N SER A 423 8.29 7.68 44.86
CA SER A 423 8.33 6.65 45.90
C SER A 423 7.02 5.88 46.05
N LEU A 424 5.90 6.48 45.65
CA LEU A 424 4.60 5.83 45.55
C LEU A 424 4.35 5.29 44.13
N ALA A 425 4.56 6.13 43.11
CA ALA A 425 4.22 5.82 41.72
C ALA A 425 4.99 4.62 41.16
N GLN A 426 6.27 4.45 41.49
CA GLN A 426 7.08 3.35 40.94
C GLN A 426 6.67 1.97 41.50
N PRO A 427 6.58 1.77 42.83
CA PRO A 427 6.01 0.56 43.41
C PRO A 427 4.59 0.26 42.91
N LEU A 428 3.73 1.28 42.88
CA LEU A 428 2.34 1.12 42.47
C LEU A 428 2.22 0.73 41.00
N ARG A 429 3.04 1.32 40.13
CA ARG A 429 3.12 0.94 38.71
C ARG A 429 3.51 -0.53 38.57
N LEU A 430 4.55 -0.97 39.28
CA LEU A 430 4.97 -2.36 39.22
C LEU A 430 3.87 -3.31 39.70
N ALA A 431 3.22 -2.98 40.83
CA ALA A 431 2.13 -3.76 41.37
C ALA A 431 0.96 -3.91 40.38
N VAL A 432 0.53 -2.81 39.76
CA VAL A 432 -0.66 -2.77 38.90
C VAL A 432 -0.38 -3.23 37.47
N THR A 433 0.82 -3.04 36.94
CA THR A 433 1.12 -3.34 35.52
C THR A 433 2.05 -4.52 35.31
N GLY A 434 2.75 -4.98 36.35
CA GLY A 434 3.79 -6.00 36.23
C GLY A 434 5.09 -5.47 35.58
N SER A 435 5.15 -4.16 35.30
CA SER A 435 6.24 -3.51 34.59
C SER A 435 6.68 -2.23 35.32
N THR A 436 7.95 -1.87 35.18
CA THR A 436 8.45 -0.56 35.66
C THR A 436 8.18 0.58 34.67
N VAL A 437 7.66 0.25 33.48
CA VAL A 437 7.34 1.18 32.39
C VAL A 437 5.86 1.07 32.02
N SER A 438 5.15 2.20 32.07
CA SER A 438 3.73 2.31 31.72
C SER A 438 3.42 3.74 31.24
N PRO A 439 2.17 4.02 30.81
CA PRO A 439 1.65 5.39 30.76
C PRO A 439 1.64 6.08 32.14
N GLY A 440 1.06 7.29 32.21
CA GLY A 440 0.86 8.01 33.47
C GLY A 440 0.21 7.09 34.51
N ILE A 441 0.69 7.13 35.76
CA ILE A 441 0.18 6.20 36.79
C ILE A 441 -1.31 6.44 37.05
N HIS A 442 -1.77 7.69 37.02
CA HIS A 442 -3.18 8.02 37.17
C HIS A 442 -4.04 7.42 36.05
N ASP A 443 -3.59 7.49 34.80
CA ASP A 443 -4.27 6.84 33.66
C ASP A 443 -4.32 5.33 33.82
N VAL A 444 -3.21 4.71 34.22
CA VAL A 444 -3.13 3.27 34.47
C VAL A 444 -4.18 2.86 35.50
N LEU A 445 -4.24 3.55 36.64
CA LEU A 445 -5.22 3.24 37.69
C LEU A 445 -6.65 3.43 37.18
N ALA A 446 -6.96 4.54 36.52
CA ALA A 446 -8.28 4.82 35.97
C ALA A 446 -8.73 3.73 34.97
N LEU A 447 -7.83 3.35 34.04
CA LEU A 447 -8.10 2.31 33.04
C LEU A 447 -8.22 0.90 33.66
N THR A 448 -7.41 0.58 34.68
CA THR A 448 -7.54 -0.67 35.42
C THR A 448 -8.87 -0.74 36.18
N GLY A 449 -9.28 0.38 36.78
CA GLY A 449 -10.46 0.49 37.64
C GLY A 449 -10.17 0.07 39.07
N LYS A 450 -10.91 0.66 40.02
CA LYS A 450 -10.67 0.57 41.47
C LYS A 450 -10.54 -0.86 41.99
N GLU A 451 -11.50 -1.73 41.69
CA GLU A 451 -11.55 -3.10 42.22
C GLU A 451 -10.33 -3.92 41.77
N GLU A 452 -10.01 -3.86 40.47
CA GLU A 452 -8.89 -4.59 39.90
C GLU A 452 -7.54 -3.99 40.34
N THR A 453 -7.45 -2.66 40.49
CA THR A 453 -6.28 -2.00 41.07
C THR A 453 -6.00 -2.54 42.48
N LEU A 454 -7.01 -2.56 43.35
CA LEU A 454 -6.87 -3.06 44.73
C LEU A 454 -6.49 -4.54 44.75
N LYS A 455 -7.13 -5.35 43.90
CA LYS A 455 -6.80 -6.77 43.75
C LYS A 455 -5.32 -6.96 43.40
N ARG A 456 -4.84 -6.26 42.36
CA ARG A 456 -3.44 -6.36 41.90
C ARG A 456 -2.43 -5.91 42.95
N ILE A 457 -2.74 -4.84 43.70
CA ILE A 457 -1.89 -4.38 44.79
C ILE A 457 -1.77 -5.46 45.87
N ARG A 458 -2.88 -6.05 46.30
CA ARG A 458 -2.88 -7.11 47.33
C ARG A 458 -2.11 -8.34 46.85
N THR A 459 -2.37 -8.81 45.62
CA THR A 459 -1.62 -9.94 45.04
C THR A 459 -0.13 -9.66 44.95
N PHE A 460 0.27 -8.42 44.64
CA PHE A 460 1.67 -8.05 44.61
C PHE A 460 2.31 -8.04 46.01
N LEU A 461 1.62 -7.52 47.02
CA LEU A 461 2.10 -7.53 48.41
C LEU A 461 2.26 -8.97 48.94
N ASP A 462 1.27 -9.83 48.66
CA ASP A 462 1.35 -11.27 48.97
C ASP A 462 2.56 -11.93 48.28
N TYR A 463 2.79 -11.60 47.00
CA TYR A 463 3.91 -12.14 46.22
C TYR A 463 5.28 -11.78 46.82
N ILE A 464 5.46 -10.54 47.28
CA ILE A 464 6.72 -10.10 47.91
C ILE A 464 6.80 -10.46 49.40
N GLY A 465 5.78 -11.14 49.94
CA GLY A 465 5.71 -11.57 51.34
C GLY A 465 5.58 -10.43 52.35
N SER A 466 4.80 -9.39 52.02
CA SER A 466 4.62 -8.19 52.85
C SER A 466 3.17 -7.90 53.22
#